data_AF-A0A535SNI8-F1
#
_entry.id   AF-A0A535SNI8-F1
#
_cell.length_a   1.000
_cell.length_b   1.000
_cell.length_c   1.000
_cell.angle_alpha   90.00
_cell.angle_beta   90.00
_cell.angle_gamma   90.00
#
_symmetry.space_group_name_H-M   'P 1'
#
loop_
_entity.id
_entity.type
_entity.pdbx_description
1 polymer ?
#
loop_
_entity_poly.entity_id
_entity_poly.type
_entity_poly.pdbx_seq_one_letter_code
_entity_poly.pdbx_strand_id
1 'polypeptide(L)'
;MLAFAWNPLLLLEACMNAHNDTTLLFLLLLSLWLLVGRQVTVRTSVGAMLILAVATCLKVNVALLIPGVLLFMWNQQPGGQRFRLMSLVVASATYVGVIIACYAPFWQGGAILAAVRVNPGTHRNINTLADFLSRFYNSVAHTPGYLASPSSVTSSPPQQVAHILSVSLFVILYVLLSWWWATRAPWNFSNFPGLLRWLALVWLLYCAIGSPWFWPWYTITFFGLYALIEATGTRDTVAFGLVRLPMAVRLLAFSMLSLYWFFAGASGLFFVPGLPGLRWAYLSGLWAWTLPLLALWPPLTNLRGAAEPLLYHLVGVLRWEKLRAWLRRSYQS
;
A
#
# COMPACT_ATOMS: atom_id res chain seq x y z
N MET A 1 12.48 -7.79 17.89
CA MET A 1 13.28 -6.53 17.91
C MET A 1 14.57 -6.65 17.10
N LEU A 2 15.38 -7.71 17.25
CA LEU A 2 16.62 -7.88 16.45
C LEU A 2 16.38 -7.83 14.93
N ALA A 3 15.34 -8.50 14.43
CA ALA A 3 15.01 -8.51 12.99
C ALA A 3 14.60 -7.13 12.43
N PHE A 4 14.08 -6.23 13.27
CA PHE A 4 13.71 -4.87 12.86
C PHE A 4 14.93 -3.95 12.82
N ALA A 5 15.81 -4.05 13.82
CA ALA A 5 17.03 -3.26 13.91
C ALA A 5 18.07 -3.61 12.84
N TRP A 6 18.07 -4.85 12.33
CA TRP A 6 19.02 -5.31 11.30
C TRP A 6 18.47 -5.23 9.87
N ASN A 7 17.32 -4.60 9.64
CA ASN A 7 16.88 -4.34 8.27
C ASN A 7 17.77 -3.24 7.66
N PRO A 8 18.58 -3.55 6.63
CA PRO A 8 19.55 -2.60 6.09
C PRO A 8 18.88 -1.37 5.48
N LEU A 9 17.66 -1.50 4.96
CA LEU A 9 16.89 -0.37 4.45
C LEU A 9 16.45 0.55 5.58
N LEU A 10 15.98 -0.01 6.71
CA LEU A 10 15.59 0.81 7.87
C LEU A 10 16.81 1.54 8.44
N LEU A 11 17.96 0.89 8.55
CA LEU A 11 19.20 1.52 9.04
C LEU A 11 19.69 2.62 8.11
N LEU A 12 19.69 2.39 6.79
CA LEU A 12 20.11 3.39 5.82
C LEU A 12 19.21 4.63 5.90
N GLU A 13 17.90 4.44 5.93
CA GLU A 13 16.95 5.55 5.92
C GLU A 13 16.87 6.29 7.26
N ALA A 14 17.01 5.56 8.37
CA ALA A 14 16.97 6.13 9.72
C ALA A 14 18.29 6.82 10.11
N CYS A 15 19.44 6.20 9.82
CA CYS A 15 20.73 6.65 10.31
C CYS A 15 21.50 7.50 9.30
N MET A 16 21.36 7.24 7.99
CA MET A 16 22.11 7.98 6.96
C MET A 16 21.28 9.10 6.32
N ASN A 17 20.07 8.79 5.85
CA ASN A 17 19.21 9.79 5.19
C ASN A 17 18.44 10.68 6.19
N ALA A 18 18.30 10.25 7.45
CA ALA A 18 17.52 10.94 8.49
C ALA A 18 16.10 11.33 8.05
N HIS A 19 15.44 10.46 7.27
CA HIS A 19 14.14 10.77 6.70
C HIS A 19 13.02 10.66 7.76
N ASN A 20 12.03 11.55 7.67
CA ASN A 20 10.91 11.64 8.62
C ASN A 20 10.01 10.38 8.67
N ASP A 21 10.13 9.48 7.69
CA ASP A 21 9.38 8.22 7.63
C ASP A 21 9.74 7.26 8.77
N THR A 22 10.96 7.35 9.31
CA THR A 22 11.35 6.58 10.52
C THR A 22 10.59 7.08 11.75
N THR A 23 10.48 8.40 11.91
CA THR A 23 9.70 9.02 13.00
C THR A 23 8.22 8.69 12.86
N LEU A 24 7.70 8.68 11.63
CA LEU A 24 6.33 8.26 11.33
C LEU A 24 6.10 6.82 11.76
N LEU A 25 6.99 5.89 11.39
CA LEU A 25 6.91 4.49 11.80
C LEU A 25 6.94 4.38 13.33
N PHE A 26 7.82 5.11 14.02
CA PHE A 26 7.83 5.13 15.49
C PHE A 26 6.49 5.56 16.09
N LEU A 27 5.91 6.68 15.63
CA LEU A 27 4.61 7.15 16.12
C LEU A 27 3.48 6.17 15.82
N LEU A 28 3.48 5.56 14.63
CA LEU A 28 2.51 4.54 14.27
C LEU A 28 2.61 3.32 15.20
N LEU A 29 3.83 2.80 15.42
CA LEU A 29 4.06 1.67 16.31
C LEU A 29 3.70 2.01 17.77
N LEU A 30 3.98 3.24 18.22
CA LEU A 30 3.61 3.70 19.56
C LEU A 30 2.07 3.79 19.72
N SER A 31 1.36 4.28 18.70
CA SER A 31 -0.10 4.29 18.69
C SER A 31 -0.67 2.86 18.74
N LEU A 32 -0.13 1.95 17.92
CA LEU A 32 -0.52 0.54 17.94
C LEU A 32 -0.21 -0.12 19.27
N TRP A 33 0.93 0.19 19.90
CA TRP A 33 1.31 -0.35 21.21
C TRP A 33 0.29 0.00 22.31
N LEU A 34 -0.29 1.20 22.29
CA LEU A 34 -1.39 1.58 23.20
C LEU A 34 -2.66 0.74 23.00
N LEU A 35 -2.81 0.13 21.83
CA LEU A 35 -3.94 -0.71 21.44
C LEU A 35 -3.63 -2.22 21.56
N VAL A 36 -2.39 -2.61 21.86
CA VAL A 36 -1.96 -3.99 22.05
C VAL A 36 -2.22 -4.45 23.48
N GLY A 37 -2.99 -5.52 23.65
CA GLY A 37 -2.95 -6.35 24.87
C GLY A 37 -3.98 -6.08 25.97
N ARG A 38 -4.99 -5.22 25.78
CA ARG A 38 -6.12 -5.02 26.73
C ARG A 38 -7.43 -4.69 26.02
N GLN A 39 -8.55 -4.77 26.75
CA GLN A 39 -9.81 -4.14 26.33
C GLN A 39 -9.54 -2.67 25.98
N VAL A 40 -9.95 -2.26 24.78
CA VAL A 40 -9.76 -0.87 24.35
C VAL A 40 -10.63 0.01 25.25
N THR A 41 -10.00 0.95 25.96
CA THR A 41 -10.68 1.95 26.79
C THR A 41 -10.71 3.30 26.09
N VAL A 42 -11.56 4.22 26.55
CA VAL A 42 -11.59 5.60 26.06
C VAL A 42 -10.21 6.26 26.17
N ARG A 43 -9.49 6.04 27.28
CA ARG A 43 -8.15 6.60 27.50
C ARG A 43 -7.13 6.11 26.47
N THR A 44 -7.12 4.80 26.20
CA THR A 44 -6.23 4.21 25.19
C THR A 44 -6.61 4.66 23.77
N SER A 45 -7.91 4.79 23.48
CA SER A 45 -8.39 5.32 22.19
C SER A 45 -7.95 6.76 21.97
N VAL A 46 -8.13 7.64 22.97
CA VAL A 46 -7.70 9.04 22.92
C VAL A 46 -6.18 9.13 22.74
N GLY A 47 -5.40 8.37 23.53
CA GLY A 47 -3.94 8.36 23.41
C GLY A 47 -3.47 7.89 22.02
N ALA A 48 -4.04 6.79 21.51
CA ALA A 48 -3.70 6.27 20.18
C ALA A 48 -4.05 7.26 19.06
N MET A 49 -5.22 7.91 19.13
CA MET A 49 -5.65 8.88 18.14
C MET A 49 -4.89 10.20 18.21
N LEU A 50 -4.47 10.65 19.40
CA LEU A 50 -3.60 11.82 19.56
C LEU A 50 -2.27 11.59 18.85
N ILE A 51 -1.64 10.42 19.07
CA ILE A 51 -0.37 10.07 18.45
C ILE A 51 -0.51 9.95 16.92
N LEU A 52 -1.62 9.35 16.44
CA LEU A 52 -1.91 9.29 15.01
C LEU A 52 -2.16 10.67 14.41
N ALA A 53 -2.80 11.59 15.14
CA ALA A 53 -2.99 12.97 14.67
C ALA A 53 -1.66 13.69 14.48
N VAL A 54 -0.74 13.54 15.43
CA VAL A 54 0.64 14.06 15.29
C VAL A 54 1.35 13.42 14.10
N ALA A 55 1.22 12.11 13.91
CA ALA A 55 1.78 11.41 12.74
C ALA A 55 1.19 11.92 11.42
N THR A 56 -0.11 12.20 11.36
CA THR A 56 -0.76 12.81 10.18
C THR A 56 -0.28 14.23 9.93
N CYS A 57 -0.02 15.03 10.98
CA CYS A 57 0.57 16.36 10.84
C CYS A 57 2.00 16.31 10.27
N LEU A 58 2.75 15.24 10.55
CA LEU A 58 4.05 15.00 9.91
C LEU A 58 3.91 14.56 8.45
N LYS A 59 2.96 13.66 8.16
CA LYS A 59 2.72 13.16 6.81
C LYS A 59 1.24 12.80 6.62
N VAL A 60 0.57 13.54 5.74
CA VAL A 60 -0.89 13.44 5.51
C VAL A 60 -1.34 12.02 5.15
N ASN A 61 -0.47 11.21 4.53
CA ASN A 61 -0.78 9.84 4.12
C ASN A 61 -1.14 8.91 5.28
N VAL A 62 -0.75 9.23 6.52
CA VAL A 62 -1.15 8.47 7.71
C VAL A 62 -2.68 8.45 7.88
N ALA A 63 -3.38 9.47 7.36
CA ALA A 63 -4.84 9.52 7.38
C ALA A 63 -5.50 8.30 6.71
N LEU A 64 -4.81 7.63 5.76
CA LEU A 64 -5.29 6.41 5.11
C LEU A 64 -5.45 5.23 6.07
N LEU A 65 -4.75 5.25 7.21
CA LEU A 65 -4.76 4.17 8.19
C LEU A 65 -5.92 4.30 9.19
N ILE A 66 -6.53 5.48 9.27
CA ILE A 66 -7.51 5.83 10.31
C ILE A 66 -8.77 4.97 10.25
N PRO A 67 -9.39 4.70 9.09
CA PRO A 67 -10.62 3.90 9.05
C PRO A 67 -10.44 2.50 9.64
N GLY A 68 -9.33 1.82 9.35
CA GLY A 68 -9.05 0.50 9.93
C GLY A 68 -8.84 0.54 11.44
N VAL A 69 -8.16 1.57 11.95
CA VAL A 69 -7.96 1.78 13.40
C VAL A 69 -9.31 2.04 14.10
N LEU A 70 -10.17 2.88 13.54
CA LEU A 70 -11.50 3.16 14.11
C LEU A 70 -12.39 1.91 14.12
N LEU A 71 -12.39 1.13 13.04
CA LEU A 71 -13.12 -0.14 12.97
C LEU A 71 -12.58 -1.16 13.98
N PHE A 72 -11.26 -1.20 14.18
CA PHE A 72 -10.65 -2.03 15.22
C PHE A 72 -11.09 -1.61 16.63
N MET A 73 -11.05 -0.31 16.93
CA MET A 73 -11.53 0.20 18.22
C MET A 73 -13.00 -0.14 18.45
N TRP A 74 -13.84 0.02 17.43
CA TRP A 74 -15.27 -0.32 17.51
C TRP A 74 -15.51 -1.79 17.90
N ASN A 75 -14.71 -2.70 17.35
CA ASN A 75 -14.85 -4.14 17.60
C ASN A 75 -14.27 -4.58 18.94
N GLN A 76 -13.29 -3.87 19.49
CA GLN A 76 -12.53 -4.27 20.68
C GLN A 76 -13.02 -3.64 21.99
N GLN A 77 -14.00 -2.74 21.93
CA GLN A 77 -14.50 -2.05 23.11
C GLN A 77 -15.56 -2.86 23.87
N PRO A 78 -15.37 -3.11 25.17
CA PRO A 78 -16.40 -3.70 26.02
C PRO A 78 -17.53 -2.69 26.27
N GLY A 79 -18.79 -3.12 26.09
CA GLY A 79 -19.96 -2.32 26.46
C GLY A 79 -21.07 -2.25 25.40
N GLY A 80 -22.15 -1.56 25.78
CA GLY A 80 -23.29 -1.30 24.90
C GLY A 80 -22.93 -0.40 23.71
N GLN A 81 -23.77 -0.44 22.67
CA GLN A 81 -23.55 0.32 21.43
C GLN A 81 -23.35 1.83 21.66
N ARG A 82 -24.04 2.41 22.66
CA ARG A 82 -23.90 3.82 23.03
C ARG A 82 -22.49 4.18 23.52
N PHE A 83 -21.89 3.32 24.34
CA PHE A 83 -20.54 3.55 24.86
C PHE A 83 -19.49 3.46 23.75
N ARG A 84 -19.64 2.49 22.84
CA ARG A 84 -18.79 2.35 21.66
C ARG A 84 -18.87 3.57 20.75
N LEU A 85 -20.07 4.07 20.51
CA LEU A 85 -20.28 5.28 19.72
C LEU A 85 -19.65 6.50 20.39
N MET A 86 -19.88 6.69 21.69
CA MET A 86 -19.28 7.81 22.42
C MET A 86 -17.75 7.78 22.36
N SER A 87 -17.13 6.61 22.56
CA SER A 87 -15.69 6.52 22.48
C SER A 87 -15.17 6.77 21.06
N LEU A 88 -15.88 6.35 20.03
CA LEU A 88 -15.49 6.59 18.64
C LEU A 88 -15.59 8.08 18.29
N VAL A 89 -16.64 8.75 18.77
CA VAL A 89 -16.81 10.20 18.64
C VAL A 89 -15.68 10.94 19.36
N VAL A 90 -15.37 10.58 20.61
CA VAL A 90 -14.28 11.19 21.37
C VAL A 90 -12.92 10.96 20.70
N ALA A 91 -12.67 9.75 20.22
CA ALA A 91 -11.44 9.39 19.49
C ALA A 91 -11.30 10.20 18.19
N SER A 92 -12.38 10.32 17.41
CA SER A 92 -12.41 11.09 16.16
C SER A 92 -12.27 12.59 16.42
N ALA A 93 -12.97 13.11 17.43
CA ALA A 93 -12.88 14.51 17.85
C ALA A 93 -11.47 14.85 18.35
N THR A 94 -10.82 13.94 19.07
CA THR A 94 -9.41 14.10 19.49
C THR A 94 -8.51 14.20 18.25
N TYR A 95 -8.67 13.28 17.30
CA TYR A 95 -7.87 13.25 16.08
C TYR A 95 -8.00 14.54 15.26
N VAL A 96 -9.23 14.94 14.96
CA VAL A 96 -9.52 16.16 14.20
C VAL A 96 -9.11 17.40 14.98
N GLY A 97 -9.41 17.45 16.28
CA GLY A 97 -9.11 18.57 17.16
C GLY A 97 -7.62 18.86 17.28
N VAL A 98 -6.78 17.82 17.40
CA VAL A 98 -5.32 17.97 17.42
C VAL A 98 -4.79 18.50 16.09
N ILE A 99 -5.27 17.98 14.95
CA ILE A 99 -4.88 18.48 13.62
C ILE A 99 -5.25 19.96 13.50
N ILE A 100 -6.50 20.33 13.83
CA ILE A 100 -6.93 21.73 13.78
C ILE A 100 -6.07 22.60 14.71
N ALA A 101 -5.80 22.16 15.94
CA ALA A 101 -4.98 22.91 16.88
C ALA A 101 -3.55 23.14 16.36
N CYS A 102 -2.93 22.14 15.72
CA CYS A 102 -1.59 22.27 15.15
C CYS A 102 -1.55 23.19 13.92
N TYR A 103 -2.59 23.18 13.08
CA TYR A 103 -2.64 23.98 11.85
C TYR A 103 -3.31 25.35 12.02
N ALA A 104 -4.06 25.59 13.09
CA ALA A 104 -4.76 26.86 13.35
C ALA A 104 -3.83 28.09 13.32
N PRO A 105 -2.61 28.07 13.90
CA PRO A 105 -1.69 29.20 13.84
C PRO A 105 -1.25 29.56 12.41
N PHE A 106 -1.35 28.61 11.49
CA PHE A 106 -0.89 28.75 10.11
C PHE A 106 -2.04 28.96 9.12
N TRP A 107 -3.29 29.05 9.59
CA TRP A 107 -4.49 28.90 8.75
C TRP A 107 -4.50 29.83 7.53
N GLN A 108 -4.03 31.08 7.66
CA GLN A 108 -3.84 32.05 6.55
C GLN A 108 -4.97 32.01 5.50
N GLY A 109 -6.23 32.02 5.95
CA GLY A 109 -7.41 32.01 5.06
C GLY A 109 -7.57 30.72 4.22
N GLY A 110 -6.97 29.60 4.65
CA GLY A 110 -6.98 28.33 3.94
C GLY A 110 -5.82 28.15 2.95
N ALA A 111 -4.81 29.04 2.95
CA ALA A 111 -3.65 28.91 2.06
C ALA A 111 -2.92 27.56 2.19
N ILE A 112 -2.90 26.97 3.39
CA ILE A 112 -2.34 25.62 3.61
C ILE A 112 -3.05 24.55 2.77
N LEU A 113 -4.35 24.69 2.53
CA LEU A 113 -5.10 23.72 1.72
C LEU A 113 -4.66 23.76 0.24
N ALA A 114 -4.04 24.85 -0.21
CA ALA A 114 -3.42 24.89 -1.53
C ALA A 114 -2.25 23.89 -1.62
N ALA A 115 -1.53 23.60 -0.53
CA ALA A 115 -0.48 22.59 -0.49
C ALA A 115 -1.00 21.15 -0.65
N VAL A 116 -2.30 20.91 -0.37
CA VAL A 116 -2.95 19.62 -0.69
C VAL A 116 -3.16 19.47 -2.20
N ARG A 117 -3.35 20.59 -2.91
CA ARG A 117 -3.52 20.61 -4.38
C ARG A 117 -2.19 20.69 -5.13
N VAL A 118 -1.23 21.42 -4.58
CA VAL A 118 0.07 21.70 -5.19
C VAL A 118 1.14 20.96 -4.41
N ASN A 119 1.70 19.91 -5.00
CA ASN A 119 2.79 19.15 -4.39
C ASN A 119 4.14 19.88 -4.59
N PRO A 120 4.79 20.39 -3.53
CA PRO A 120 6.08 21.05 -3.63
C PRO A 120 7.17 19.98 -3.70
N GLY A 121 7.44 19.48 -4.90
CA GLY A 121 8.59 18.61 -5.15
C GLY A 121 9.69 19.40 -5.84
N THR A 122 10.65 19.94 -5.08
CA THR A 122 11.86 20.60 -5.59
C THR A 122 12.76 19.63 -6.38
N HIS A 123 12.61 18.32 -6.17
CA HIS A 123 13.21 17.25 -7.00
C HIS A 123 12.18 16.12 -7.21
N ARG A 124 11.57 16.04 -8.40
CA ARG A 124 10.55 15.03 -8.74
C ARG A 124 11.18 13.70 -9.18
N ASN A 125 11.73 12.94 -8.23
CA ASN A 125 12.15 11.57 -8.49
C ASN A 125 10.98 10.61 -8.20
N ILE A 126 10.24 10.23 -9.24
CA ILE A 126 9.04 9.39 -9.14
C ILE A 126 9.40 7.97 -9.60
N ASN A 127 9.23 6.96 -8.75
CA ASN A 127 9.46 5.55 -9.10
C ASN A 127 8.15 4.74 -9.17
N THR A 128 7.13 5.28 -9.83
CA THR A 128 5.86 4.59 -10.02
C THR A 128 5.81 3.95 -11.40
N LEU A 129 4.99 2.89 -11.55
CA LEU A 129 4.73 2.30 -12.85
C LEU A 129 4.06 3.31 -13.81
N ALA A 130 3.19 4.17 -13.27
CA ALA A 130 2.51 5.22 -14.03
C ALA A 130 3.50 6.24 -14.64
N ASP A 131 4.52 6.66 -13.87
CA ASP A 131 5.54 7.59 -14.38
C ASP A 131 6.44 6.93 -15.43
N PHE A 132 6.81 5.65 -15.23
CA PHE A 132 7.53 4.89 -16.25
C PHE A 132 6.75 4.84 -17.58
N LEU A 133 5.46 4.46 -17.55
CA LEU A 133 4.64 4.36 -18.76
C LEU A 133 4.50 5.72 -19.47
N SER A 134 4.33 6.80 -18.70
CA SER A 134 4.26 8.16 -19.26
C SER A 134 5.57 8.56 -19.94
N ARG A 135 6.72 8.34 -19.30
CA ARG A 135 8.04 8.65 -19.87
C ARG A 135 8.39 7.77 -21.07
N PHE A 136 8.03 6.49 -21.01
CA PHE A 136 8.24 5.55 -22.11
C PHE A 136 7.44 5.98 -23.35
N TYR A 137 6.15 6.27 -23.19
CA TYR A 137 5.32 6.78 -24.28
C TYR A 137 5.90 8.05 -24.90
N ASN A 138 6.26 9.04 -24.08
CA ASN A 138 6.86 10.29 -24.55
C ASN A 138 8.20 10.08 -25.26
N SER A 139 9.00 9.08 -24.85
CA SER A 139 10.27 8.74 -25.48
C SER A 139 10.11 8.09 -26.86
N VAL A 140 9.04 7.31 -27.07
CA VAL A 140 8.75 6.59 -28.32
C VAL A 140 7.99 7.46 -29.31
N ALA A 141 7.07 8.30 -28.84
CA ALA A 141 6.25 9.16 -29.68
C ALA A 141 7.00 10.32 -30.35
N HIS A 142 8.30 10.50 -30.06
CA HIS A 142 9.19 11.49 -30.69
C HIS A 142 8.56 12.88 -30.86
N THR A 143 7.86 13.41 -29.85
CA THR A 143 7.24 14.74 -29.93
C THR A 143 8.34 15.81 -30.11
N PRO A 144 8.50 16.42 -31.30
CA PRO A 144 9.59 17.35 -31.56
C PRO A 144 9.35 18.62 -30.73
N GLY A 145 10.34 19.04 -29.94
CA GLY A 145 10.23 20.22 -29.05
C GLY A 145 10.10 19.89 -27.56
N TYR A 146 9.90 18.64 -27.17
CA TYR A 146 9.97 18.19 -25.76
C TYR A 146 11.42 17.88 -25.32
N LEU A 147 12.36 18.79 -25.63
CA LEU A 147 13.70 18.76 -25.07
C LEU A 147 13.62 19.15 -23.59
N ALA A 148 13.41 18.12 -22.75
CA ALA A 148 13.81 18.00 -21.35
C ALA A 148 14.06 19.30 -20.56
N SER A 149 13.01 20.07 -20.28
CA SER A 149 12.98 20.82 -19.01
C SER A 149 12.24 19.95 -17.98
N PRO A 150 12.80 19.69 -16.78
CA PRO A 150 12.12 18.96 -15.71
C PRO A 150 10.72 19.51 -15.36
N SER A 151 10.47 20.78 -15.71
CA SER A 151 9.24 21.52 -15.49
C SER A 151 8.26 21.55 -16.69
N SER A 152 8.62 21.03 -17.87
CA SER A 152 7.70 20.99 -19.03
C SER A 152 7.02 19.64 -19.22
N VAL A 153 7.57 18.56 -18.66
CA VAL A 153 6.92 17.22 -18.65
C VAL A 153 5.67 17.21 -17.76
N THR A 154 5.62 18.11 -16.77
CA THR A 154 4.66 18.15 -15.66
C THR A 154 3.23 18.52 -16.01
N SER A 155 2.99 18.96 -17.25
CA SER A 155 1.65 19.28 -17.78
C SER A 155 1.33 18.48 -19.04
N SER A 156 2.12 17.45 -19.36
CA SER A 156 1.82 16.61 -20.51
C SER A 156 0.48 15.89 -20.27
N PRO A 157 -0.47 15.93 -21.23
CA PRO A 157 -1.76 15.25 -21.10
C PRO A 157 -1.65 13.78 -20.67
N PRO A 158 -0.66 12.98 -21.16
CA PRO A 158 -0.50 11.59 -20.74
C PRO A 158 -0.19 11.43 -19.24
N GLN A 159 0.60 12.34 -18.65
CA GLN A 159 0.95 12.26 -17.23
C GLN A 159 -0.25 12.62 -16.34
N GLN A 160 -1.07 13.60 -16.75
CA GLN A 160 -2.30 13.94 -16.03
C GLN A 160 -3.32 12.79 -16.07
N VAL A 161 -3.49 12.15 -17.24
CA VAL A 161 -4.34 10.96 -17.38
C VAL A 161 -3.82 9.80 -16.54
N ALA A 162 -2.52 9.50 -16.61
CA ALA A 162 -1.92 8.43 -15.81
C ALA A 162 -2.09 8.68 -14.30
N HIS A 163 -1.94 9.93 -13.85
CA HIS A 163 -2.17 10.31 -12.47
C HIS A 163 -3.63 10.12 -12.04
N ILE A 164 -4.60 10.60 -12.84
CA ILE A 164 -6.04 10.43 -12.57
C ILE A 164 -6.41 8.95 -12.51
N LEU A 165 -5.90 8.14 -13.44
CA LEU A 165 -6.13 6.69 -13.47
C LEU A 165 -5.54 6.02 -12.23
N SER A 166 -4.31 6.37 -11.84
CA SER A 166 -3.66 5.81 -10.65
C SER A 166 -4.43 6.15 -9.37
N VAL A 167 -4.86 7.41 -9.21
CA VAL A 167 -5.65 7.84 -8.04
C VAL A 167 -7.02 7.18 -8.02
N SER A 168 -7.71 7.15 -9.17
CA SER A 168 -9.02 6.48 -9.30
C SER A 168 -8.92 5.00 -8.95
N LEU A 169 -7.92 4.32 -9.51
CA LEU A 169 -7.65 2.91 -9.23
C LEU A 169 -7.31 2.69 -7.75
N PHE A 170 -6.49 3.55 -7.16
CA PHE A 170 -6.17 3.49 -5.73
C PHE A 170 -7.42 3.59 -4.86
N VAL A 171 -8.30 4.56 -5.12
CA VAL A 171 -9.55 4.75 -4.35
C VAL A 171 -10.44 3.53 -4.48
N ILE A 172 -10.63 3.01 -5.69
CA ILE A 172 -11.44 1.80 -5.93
C ILE A 172 -10.86 0.62 -5.15
N LEU A 173 -9.57 0.34 -5.31
CA LEU A 173 -8.91 -0.77 -4.63
C LEU A 173 -8.91 -0.62 -3.11
N TYR A 174 -8.76 0.61 -2.60
CA TYR A 174 -8.80 0.90 -1.18
C TYR A 174 -10.18 0.61 -0.58
N VAL A 175 -11.25 1.05 -1.25
CA VAL A 175 -12.62 0.79 -0.81
C VAL A 175 -12.94 -0.70 -0.89
N LEU A 176 -12.59 -1.36 -2.00
CA LEU A 176 -12.81 -2.80 -2.17
C LEU A 176 -12.04 -3.62 -1.12
N LEU A 177 -10.77 -3.26 -0.87
CA LEU A 177 -9.94 -3.91 0.15
C LEU A 177 -10.57 -3.73 1.54
N SER A 178 -10.96 -2.50 1.90
CA SER A 178 -11.56 -2.20 3.20
C SER A 178 -12.89 -2.91 3.41
N TRP A 179 -13.75 -2.93 2.38
CA TRP A 179 -15.02 -3.65 2.38
C TRP A 179 -14.82 -5.16 2.53
N TRP A 180 -13.92 -5.73 1.72
CA TRP A 180 -13.62 -7.16 1.76
C TRP A 180 -13.05 -7.59 3.13
N TRP A 181 -12.17 -6.77 3.70
CA TRP A 181 -11.57 -7.02 5.01
C TRP A 181 -12.59 -6.95 6.15
N ALA A 182 -13.53 -6.00 6.08
CA ALA A 182 -14.58 -5.83 7.08
C ALA A 182 -15.61 -6.99 7.07
N THR A 183 -15.82 -7.63 5.92
CA THR A 183 -16.90 -8.62 5.73
C THR A 183 -16.43 -10.08 5.84
N ARG A 184 -15.14 -10.38 5.66
CA ARG A 184 -14.60 -11.75 5.65
C ARG A 184 -13.92 -12.13 6.97
N ALA A 185 -14.55 -13.02 7.75
CA ALA A 185 -13.86 -13.77 8.81
C ALA A 185 -12.92 -14.81 8.17
N PRO A 186 -11.68 -15.03 8.67
CA PRO A 186 -11.14 -14.69 9.99
C PRO A 186 -10.36 -13.35 10.09
N TRP A 187 -10.26 -12.57 9.01
CA TRP A 187 -9.31 -11.45 8.89
C TRP A 187 -9.86 -10.10 9.36
N ASN A 188 -11.08 -10.07 9.87
CA ASN A 188 -11.77 -8.85 10.27
C ASN A 188 -10.97 -8.04 11.30
N PHE A 189 -11.29 -6.76 11.42
CA PHE A 189 -10.77 -5.80 12.39
C PHE A 189 -11.05 -6.18 13.85
N SER A 190 -11.57 -7.37 14.13
CA SER A 190 -11.80 -7.89 15.47
C SER A 190 -10.50 -8.34 16.15
N ASN A 191 -9.44 -8.64 15.39
CA ASN A 191 -8.18 -9.13 15.94
C ASN A 191 -7.02 -8.20 15.59
N PHE A 192 -6.05 -8.06 16.50
CA PHE A 192 -4.87 -7.22 16.29
C PHE A 192 -4.03 -7.63 15.06
N PRO A 193 -3.78 -8.94 14.79
CA PRO A 193 -3.14 -9.36 13.55
C PRO A 193 -3.93 -8.98 12.29
N GLY A 194 -5.27 -8.98 12.37
CA GLY A 194 -6.15 -8.55 11.27
C GLY A 194 -5.97 -7.07 10.93
N LEU A 195 -5.95 -6.20 11.95
CA LEU A 195 -5.63 -4.78 11.79
C LEU A 195 -4.25 -4.59 11.18
N LEU A 196 -3.22 -5.23 11.75
CA LEU A 196 -1.83 -5.05 11.33
C LEU A 196 -1.62 -5.39 9.85
N ARG A 197 -2.25 -6.47 9.37
CA ARG A 197 -2.22 -6.89 7.96
C ARG A 197 -2.92 -5.89 7.06
N TRP A 198 -4.09 -5.40 7.48
CA TRP A 198 -4.81 -4.37 6.72
C TRP A 198 -3.97 -3.08 6.61
N LEU A 199 -3.36 -2.62 7.71
CA LEU A 199 -2.48 -1.45 7.73
C LEU A 199 -1.30 -1.62 6.76
N ALA A 200 -0.63 -2.78 6.80
CA ALA A 200 0.48 -3.07 5.91
C ALA A 200 0.05 -3.09 4.43
N LEU A 201 -1.08 -3.72 4.12
CA LEU A 201 -1.58 -3.81 2.75
C LEU A 201 -2.08 -2.47 2.20
N VAL A 202 -2.79 -1.68 3.00
CA VAL A 202 -3.19 -0.33 2.62
C VAL A 202 -1.98 0.55 2.37
N TRP A 203 -0.97 0.47 3.23
CA TRP A 203 0.25 1.24 3.03
C TRP A 203 1.02 0.80 1.78
N LEU A 204 1.09 -0.52 1.53
CA LEU A 204 1.71 -1.05 0.31
C LEU A 204 0.94 -0.65 -0.95
N LEU A 205 -0.39 -0.70 -0.90
CA LEU A 205 -1.28 -0.24 -1.98
C LEU A 205 -1.08 1.26 -2.26
N TYR A 206 -0.95 2.05 -1.20
CA TYR A 206 -0.60 3.47 -1.31
C TYR A 206 0.78 3.64 -1.95
N CYS A 207 1.80 2.89 -1.52
CA CYS A 207 3.12 2.95 -2.14
C CYS A 207 3.12 2.58 -3.63
N ALA A 208 2.39 1.54 -4.01
CA ALA A 208 2.37 1.00 -5.37
C ALA A 208 1.56 1.84 -6.36
N ILE A 209 0.40 2.32 -5.92
CA ILE A 209 -0.63 2.91 -6.80
C ILE A 209 -1.04 4.31 -6.32
N GLY A 210 -1.18 4.50 -5.00
CA GLY A 210 -1.72 5.74 -4.43
C GLY A 210 -0.74 6.90 -4.33
N SER A 211 0.57 6.64 -4.39
CA SER A 211 1.62 7.65 -4.23
C SER A 211 2.09 8.12 -5.60
N PRO A 212 1.71 9.34 -6.04
CA PRO A 212 2.25 9.91 -7.26
C PRO A 212 3.75 10.22 -7.21
N TRP A 213 4.38 10.16 -6.03
CA TRP A 213 5.79 10.50 -5.77
C TRP A 213 6.46 9.39 -4.97
N PHE A 214 6.37 8.15 -5.46
CA PHE A 214 6.91 7.02 -4.73
C PHE A 214 8.45 7.04 -4.69
N TRP A 215 9.00 6.93 -3.48
CA TRP A 215 10.42 6.76 -3.21
C TRP A 215 10.66 5.67 -2.16
N PRO A 216 11.81 4.96 -2.18
CA PRO A 216 12.18 3.92 -1.22
C PRO A 216 11.77 4.15 0.24
N TRP A 217 12.02 5.34 0.81
CA TRP A 217 11.72 5.62 2.21
C TRP A 217 10.23 5.47 2.57
N TYR A 218 9.30 5.56 1.61
CA TYR A 218 7.88 5.30 1.87
C TYR A 218 7.63 3.84 2.30
N THR A 219 8.49 2.90 1.91
CA THR A 219 8.33 1.48 2.25
C THR A 219 8.74 1.13 3.68
N ILE A 220 9.43 2.04 4.39
CA ILE A 220 9.86 1.88 5.79
C ILE A 220 8.67 1.48 6.66
N THR A 221 7.54 2.19 6.55
CA THR A 221 6.33 1.90 7.32
C THR A 221 5.81 0.49 7.03
N PHE A 222 5.80 0.09 5.75
CA PHE A 222 5.40 -1.27 5.36
C PHE A 222 6.32 -2.33 5.98
N PHE A 223 7.64 -2.17 5.88
CA PHE A 223 8.60 -3.12 6.46
C PHE A 223 8.48 -3.21 7.97
N GLY A 224 8.21 -2.09 8.64
CA GLY A 224 8.00 -2.07 10.08
C GLY A 224 6.74 -2.83 10.52
N LEU A 225 5.63 -2.63 9.81
CA LEU A 225 4.40 -3.38 10.05
C LEU A 225 4.57 -4.87 9.69
N TYR A 226 5.25 -5.17 8.58
CA TYR A 226 5.52 -6.54 8.14
C TYR A 226 6.39 -7.31 9.15
N ALA A 227 7.39 -6.65 9.74
CA ALA A 227 8.22 -7.26 10.78
C ALA A 227 7.38 -7.68 12.01
N LEU A 228 6.35 -6.92 12.36
CA LEU A 228 5.39 -7.32 13.40
C LEU A 228 4.52 -8.49 12.93
N ILE A 229 4.09 -8.52 11.67
CA ILE A 229 3.29 -9.63 11.12
C ILE A 229 4.09 -10.94 11.25
N GLU A 230 5.34 -10.95 10.79
CA GLU A 230 6.26 -12.10 10.91
C GLU A 230 6.47 -12.49 12.39
N ALA A 231 6.66 -11.52 13.29
CA ALA A 231 6.86 -11.78 14.71
C ALA A 231 5.63 -12.39 15.41
N THR A 232 4.42 -12.09 14.93
CA THR A 232 3.17 -12.67 15.50
C THR A 232 2.94 -14.13 15.11
N GLY A 233 3.80 -14.73 14.26
CA GLY A 233 3.86 -16.18 14.04
C GLY A 233 2.63 -16.82 13.38
N THR A 234 1.64 -16.02 12.98
CA THR A 234 0.40 -16.48 12.34
C THR A 234 0.67 -16.84 10.87
N ARG A 235 1.21 -18.05 10.66
CA ARG A 235 1.36 -18.67 9.34
C ARG A 235 -0.01 -19.02 8.76
N ASP A 236 -0.68 -18.04 8.18
CA ASP A 236 -1.95 -18.29 7.50
C ASP A 236 -1.70 -18.75 6.05
N THR A 237 -1.98 -20.03 5.82
CA THR A 237 -1.79 -20.79 4.58
C THR A 237 -2.81 -20.47 3.47
N VAL A 238 -3.80 -19.61 3.69
CA VAL A 238 -4.94 -19.50 2.75
C VAL A 238 -4.99 -18.16 1.98
N ALA A 239 -4.74 -17.01 2.61
CA ALA A 239 -4.60 -15.74 1.87
C ALA A 239 -3.17 -15.54 1.31
N PHE A 240 -2.18 -16.15 1.97
CA PHE A 240 -0.76 -16.01 1.65
C PHE A 240 -0.09 -17.34 1.27
N GLY A 241 -0.75 -18.50 1.38
CA GLY A 241 -0.10 -19.79 1.11
C GLY A 241 0.04 -20.17 -0.37
N LEU A 242 -0.59 -19.44 -1.29
CA LEU A 242 -0.31 -19.55 -2.73
C LEU A 242 0.93 -18.75 -3.16
N VAL A 243 1.46 -17.90 -2.29
CA VAL A 243 2.32 -16.77 -2.64
C VAL A 243 3.60 -16.82 -1.80
N ARG A 244 4.78 -16.73 -2.42
CA ARG A 244 6.07 -16.67 -1.69
C ARG A 244 6.28 -15.29 -1.04
N LEU A 245 5.39 -14.89 -0.13
CA LEU A 245 5.36 -13.56 0.46
C LEU A 245 6.69 -13.14 1.11
N PRO A 246 7.37 -13.99 1.92
CA PRO A 246 8.67 -13.60 2.48
C PRO A 246 9.72 -13.33 1.40
N MET A 247 9.68 -14.06 0.29
CA MET A 247 10.57 -13.84 -0.85
C MET A 247 10.23 -12.54 -1.56
N ALA A 248 8.95 -12.28 -1.81
CA ALA A 248 8.49 -11.04 -2.43
C ALA A 248 8.86 -9.81 -1.60
N VAL A 249 8.76 -9.88 -0.27
CA VAL A 249 9.16 -8.79 0.62
C VAL A 249 10.67 -8.59 0.64
N ARG A 250 11.48 -9.66 0.58
CA ARG A 250 12.94 -9.55 0.43
C ARG A 250 13.33 -8.93 -0.90
N LEU A 251 12.68 -9.33 -1.99
CA LEU A 251 12.89 -8.74 -3.32
C LEU A 251 12.39 -7.30 -3.40
N LEU A 252 11.34 -6.94 -2.66
CA LEU A 252 10.92 -5.56 -2.49
C LEU A 252 12.00 -4.75 -1.78
N ALA A 253 12.59 -5.27 -0.69
CA ALA A 253 13.66 -4.56 0.02
C ALA A 253 14.89 -4.37 -0.88
N PHE A 254 15.25 -5.41 -1.63
CA PHE A 254 16.33 -5.36 -2.62
C PHE A 254 16.03 -4.34 -3.73
N SER A 255 14.81 -4.36 -4.30
CA SER A 255 14.42 -3.42 -5.35
C SER A 255 14.47 -1.98 -4.84
N MET A 256 13.97 -1.71 -3.62
CA MET A 256 14.03 -0.38 -3.01
C MET A 256 15.46 0.11 -2.78
N LEU A 257 16.36 -0.74 -2.28
CA LEU A 257 17.77 -0.38 -2.11
C LEU A 257 18.43 -0.12 -3.48
N SER A 258 18.10 -0.91 -4.49
CA SER A 258 18.66 -0.77 -5.83
C SER A 258 18.20 0.50 -6.56
N LEU A 259 17.08 1.11 -6.15
CA LEU A 259 16.63 2.38 -6.72
C LEU A 259 17.66 3.49 -6.55
N TYR A 260 18.44 3.50 -5.46
CA TYR A 260 19.51 4.46 -5.27
C TYR A 260 20.55 4.43 -6.39
N TRP A 261 20.81 3.26 -6.97
CA TRP A 261 21.73 3.12 -8.11
C TRP A 261 21.19 3.76 -9.39
N PHE A 262 19.86 3.75 -9.61
CA PHE A 262 19.26 4.39 -10.78
C PHE A 262 19.42 5.92 -10.77
N PHE A 263 19.68 6.51 -9.61
CA PHE A 263 19.89 7.95 -9.46
C PHE A 263 21.34 8.32 -9.10
N ALA A 264 22.21 7.33 -8.94
CA ALA A 264 23.64 7.55 -8.71
C ALA A 264 24.39 7.76 -10.03
N GLY A 265 24.93 8.97 -10.22
CA GLY A 265 26.00 9.31 -11.18
C GLY A 265 25.70 9.12 -12.67
N ALA A 266 25.70 7.88 -13.16
CA ALA A 266 25.78 7.52 -14.58
C ALA A 266 24.41 7.24 -15.22
N SER A 267 23.52 6.53 -14.54
CA SER A 267 22.22 6.06 -15.09
C SER A 267 21.21 7.18 -15.38
N GLY A 268 21.38 8.35 -14.77
CA GLY A 268 20.58 9.55 -15.07
C GLY A 268 21.02 10.28 -16.35
N LEU A 269 22.23 9.99 -16.84
CA LEU A 269 22.88 10.67 -17.96
C LEU A 269 22.89 9.82 -19.24
N PHE A 270 22.91 8.49 -19.12
CA PHE A 270 22.97 7.58 -20.27
C PHE A 270 21.59 7.16 -20.78
N PHE A 271 21.49 7.08 -22.11
CA PHE A 271 20.33 6.56 -22.82
C PHE A 271 20.42 5.03 -22.97
N VAL A 272 19.26 4.39 -23.10
CA VAL A 272 19.17 2.98 -23.46
C VAL A 272 19.62 2.81 -24.91
N PRO A 273 20.60 1.93 -25.20
CA PRO A 273 21.04 1.68 -26.57
C PRO A 273 19.85 1.34 -27.48
N GLY A 274 19.73 2.03 -28.63
CA GLY A 274 18.62 1.86 -29.56
C GLY A 274 17.38 2.73 -29.30
N LEU A 275 17.30 3.45 -28.16
CA LEU A 275 16.21 4.36 -27.82
C LEU A 275 16.74 5.71 -27.30
N PRO A 276 17.12 6.65 -28.19
CA PRO A 276 17.80 7.90 -27.80
C PRO A 276 16.93 8.86 -26.97
N GLY A 277 15.64 8.60 -26.80
CA GLY A 277 14.74 9.35 -25.92
C GLY A 277 14.57 8.74 -24.51
N LEU A 278 15.02 7.50 -24.28
CA LEU A 278 14.77 6.75 -23.05
C LEU A 278 16.04 6.67 -22.19
N ARG A 279 15.98 7.22 -20.97
CA ARG A 279 17.10 7.16 -20.02
C ARG A 279 16.98 5.94 -19.12
N TRP A 280 18.11 5.37 -18.69
CA TRP A 280 18.13 4.24 -17.75
C TRP A 280 17.39 4.54 -16.45
N ALA A 281 17.50 5.77 -15.94
CA ALA A 281 16.76 6.22 -14.77
C ALA A 281 15.22 6.08 -14.91
N TYR A 282 14.64 6.05 -16.11
CA TYR A 282 13.19 5.94 -16.28
C TYR A 282 12.68 4.52 -16.02
N LEU A 283 13.56 3.51 -16.07
CA LEU A 283 13.22 2.12 -15.78
C LEU A 283 13.07 1.86 -14.26
N SER A 284 13.42 2.82 -13.42
CA SER A 284 13.41 2.69 -11.96
C SER A 284 12.02 2.30 -11.43
N GLY A 285 10.95 2.93 -11.92
CA GLY A 285 9.58 2.59 -11.53
C GLY A 285 9.16 1.18 -11.94
N LEU A 286 9.59 0.72 -13.11
CA LEU A 286 9.34 -0.66 -13.54
C LEU A 286 10.12 -1.66 -12.68
N TRP A 287 11.39 -1.37 -12.41
CA TRP A 287 12.27 -2.22 -11.61
C TRP A 287 11.80 -2.36 -10.16
N ALA A 288 11.33 -1.25 -9.57
CA ALA A 288 10.81 -1.20 -8.20
C ALA A 288 9.74 -2.27 -7.93
N TRP A 289 8.83 -2.47 -8.88
CA TRP A 289 7.61 -3.25 -8.69
C TRP A 289 7.61 -4.60 -9.41
N THR A 290 8.37 -4.79 -10.49
CA THR A 290 8.39 -6.06 -11.23
C THR A 290 9.01 -7.21 -10.42
N LEU A 291 10.16 -7.00 -9.79
CA LEU A 291 10.84 -8.02 -8.97
C LEU A 291 9.97 -8.62 -7.86
N PRO A 292 9.33 -7.82 -6.99
CA PRO A 292 8.46 -8.38 -5.96
C PRO A 292 7.23 -9.08 -6.55
N LEU A 293 6.63 -8.55 -7.63
CA LEU A 293 5.47 -9.16 -8.28
C LEU A 293 5.81 -10.52 -8.91
N LEU A 294 6.99 -10.67 -9.53
CA LEU A 294 7.46 -11.94 -10.08
C LEU A 294 7.60 -13.03 -9.00
N ALA A 295 7.98 -12.66 -7.79
CA ALA A 295 8.04 -13.61 -6.67
C ALA A 295 6.67 -14.03 -6.15
N LEU A 296 5.62 -13.24 -6.40
CA LEU A 296 4.24 -13.62 -6.08
C LEU A 296 3.67 -14.63 -7.10
N TRP A 297 4.32 -14.82 -8.26
CA TRP A 297 3.88 -15.77 -9.26
C TRP A 297 3.97 -17.20 -8.72
N PRO A 298 2.86 -17.97 -8.69
CA PRO A 298 2.89 -19.32 -8.19
C PRO A 298 3.78 -20.18 -9.12
N PRO A 299 4.62 -21.08 -8.57
CA PRO A 299 5.31 -22.06 -9.41
C PRO A 299 4.24 -22.88 -10.16
N LEU A 300 4.47 -23.14 -11.45
CA LEU A 300 3.54 -23.88 -12.33
C LEU A 300 3.06 -25.22 -11.73
N THR A 301 3.83 -25.79 -10.80
CA THR A 301 3.49 -27.00 -10.03
C THR A 301 2.28 -26.82 -9.11
N ASN A 302 2.08 -25.64 -8.52
CA ASN A 302 0.95 -25.35 -7.61
C ASN A 302 -0.37 -25.09 -8.37
N LEU A 303 -0.28 -24.64 -9.63
CA LEU A 303 -1.46 -24.47 -10.49
C LEU A 303 -2.10 -25.81 -10.86
N ARG A 304 -1.31 -26.88 -11.02
CA ARG A 304 -1.85 -28.24 -11.22
C ARG A 304 -2.65 -28.73 -10.00
N GLY A 305 -2.10 -28.59 -8.80
CA GLY A 305 -2.79 -29.00 -7.56
C GLY A 305 -4.05 -28.19 -7.26
N ALA A 306 -4.11 -26.92 -7.67
CA ALA A 306 -5.31 -26.08 -7.55
C ALA A 306 -6.36 -26.37 -8.63
N ALA A 307 -5.94 -26.83 -9.82
CA ALA A 307 -6.83 -27.17 -10.92
C ALA A 307 -7.53 -28.54 -10.75
N GLU A 308 -6.89 -29.50 -10.09
CA GLU A 308 -7.46 -30.84 -9.84
C GLU A 308 -8.83 -30.83 -9.14
N PRO A 309 -9.04 -30.13 -8.00
CA PRO A 309 -10.35 -30.10 -7.35
C PRO A 309 -11.42 -29.39 -8.18
N LEU A 310 -11.04 -28.37 -8.97
CA LEU A 310 -11.93 -27.67 -9.90
C LEU A 310 -12.36 -28.56 -11.08
N LEU A 311 -11.43 -29.36 -11.62
CA LEU A 311 -11.70 -30.38 -12.63
C LEU A 311 -12.61 -31.49 -12.09
N TYR A 312 -12.35 -31.98 -10.88
CA TYR A 312 -13.23 -32.94 -10.20
C TYR A 312 -14.63 -32.38 -9.98
N HIS A 313 -14.75 -31.10 -9.59
CA HIS A 313 -16.04 -30.46 -9.40
C HIS A 313 -16.79 -30.24 -10.72
N LEU A 314 -16.08 -29.86 -11.79
CA LEU A 314 -16.64 -29.71 -13.14
C LEU A 314 -17.12 -31.06 -13.69
N VAL A 315 -16.33 -32.13 -13.52
CA VAL A 315 -16.72 -33.50 -13.90
C VAL A 315 -17.91 -34.00 -13.06
N GLY A 316 -17.98 -33.62 -11.78
CA GLY A 316 -19.13 -33.92 -10.91
C GLY A 316 -20.41 -33.14 -11.22
N VAL A 317 -20.28 -31.90 -11.72
CA VAL A 317 -21.40 -31.03 -12.16
C VAL A 317 -21.87 -31.43 -13.56
N LEU A 318 -20.96 -31.84 -14.44
CA LEU A 318 -21.25 -32.50 -15.71
C LEU A 318 -21.65 -33.97 -15.45
N ARG A 319 -22.76 -34.19 -14.75
CA ARG A 319 -23.41 -35.52 -14.65
C ARG A 319 -23.90 -35.94 -16.04
N TRP A 320 -22.98 -36.44 -16.85
CA TRP A 320 -23.20 -37.05 -18.17
C TRP A 320 -24.24 -38.17 -18.13
N GLU A 321 -24.50 -38.73 -16.96
CA GLU A 321 -25.55 -39.75 -16.73
C GLU A 321 -26.96 -39.17 -16.76
N LYS A 322 -27.18 -37.94 -16.24
CA LYS A 322 -28.50 -37.30 -16.31
C LYS A 322 -28.84 -36.86 -17.74
N LEU A 323 -27.85 -36.40 -18.50
CA LEU A 323 -28.01 -36.06 -19.91
C LEU A 323 -28.25 -37.31 -20.78
N ARG A 324 -27.55 -38.42 -20.51
CA ARG A 324 -27.80 -39.71 -21.19
C ARG A 324 -29.17 -40.31 -20.85
N ALA A 325 -29.62 -40.19 -19.61
CA ALA A 325 -30.96 -40.63 -19.20
C ALA A 325 -32.06 -39.79 -19.86
N TRP A 326 -31.84 -38.48 -20.03
CA TRP A 326 -32.75 -37.60 -20.74
C TRP A 326 -32.82 -37.94 -22.24
N LEU A 327 -31.66 -38.06 -22.92
CA LEU A 327 -31.59 -38.40 -24.35
C LEU A 327 -32.22 -39.77 -24.69
N ARG A 328 -32.12 -40.77 -23.79
CA ARG A 328 -32.78 -42.07 -23.99
C ARG A 328 -34.30 -41.98 -23.90
N ARG A 329 -34.85 -41.08 -23.09
CA ARG A 329 -36.30 -40.85 -23.01
C ARG A 329 -36.82 -40.10 -24.24
N SER A 330 -36.01 -39.21 -24.82
CA SER A 330 -36.36 -38.44 -26.02
C SER A 330 -36.41 -39.28 -27.30
N TYR A 331 -35.77 -40.45 -27.32
CA TYR A 331 -35.70 -41.33 -28.50
C TYR A 331 -36.75 -42.46 -28.50
N GLN A 332 -37.58 -42.54 -27.46
CA GLN A 332 -38.65 -43.54 -27.33
C GLN A 332 -40.07 -42.94 -27.46
N SER A 333 -40.20 -41.69 -27.88
CA SER A 333 -41.48 -41.01 -28.15
C SER A 333 -41.69 -40.77 -29.63
#